data_AF-A0A5C7PXU3-F1
#
_entry.id   AF-A0A5C7PXU3-F1
#
_cell.length_a   1.000
_cell.length_b   1.000
_cell.length_c   1.000
_cell.angle_alpha   90.00
_cell.angle_beta   90.00
_cell.angle_gamma   90.00
#
_symmetry.space_group_name_H-M   'P 1'
#
loop_
_entity.id
_entity.type
_entity.pdbx_description
1 polymer ?
#
loop_
_entity_poly.entity_id
_entity_poly.type
_entity_poly.pdbx_seq_one_letter_code
_entity_poly.pdbx_strand_id
1 'polypeptide(L)'
;MLLSVTIAAPIAWEHHYAVLLPILALLVPGWMADPAPARPRMRAAALMALFVIVAQRLDITHRLADTWMNPLLSYLFFGALAVLVLLYRRPPRPVFPQ
;
A
#
# COMPACT_ATOMS: atom_id res chain seq x y z
N MET A 1 1.46 4.52 -12.76
CA MET A 1 1.21 5.93 -13.14
C MET A 1 0.23 6.59 -12.19
N LEU A 2 -1.01 6.11 -12.06
CA LEU A 2 -2.01 6.74 -11.17
C LEU A 2 -1.49 6.93 -9.72
N LEU A 3 -1.03 5.86 -9.07
CA LEU A 3 -0.49 5.96 -7.70
C LEU A 3 0.78 6.83 -7.61
N SER A 4 1.64 6.79 -8.62
CA SER A 4 2.83 7.65 -8.69
C SER A 4 2.45 9.14 -8.69
N VAL A 5 1.42 9.50 -9.46
CA VAL A 5 0.89 10.88 -9.52
C VAL A 5 0.23 11.27 -8.20
N THR A 6 -0.55 10.38 -7.59
CA THR A 6 -1.17 10.64 -6.27
C THR A 6 -0.13 10.94 -5.20
N ILE A 7 0.95 10.16 -5.14
CA ILE A 7 2.02 10.33 -4.14
C ILE A 7 2.84 11.60 -4.41
N ALA A 8 3.05 11.96 -5.68
CA ALA A 8 3.82 13.14 -6.08
C ALA A 8 2.99 14.44 -6.05
N ALA A 9 1.68 14.37 -5.84
CA ALA A 9 0.82 15.54 -5.83
C ALA A 9 1.16 16.42 -4.61
N PRO A 10 1.33 17.75 -4.80
CA PRO A 10 1.70 18.66 -3.71
C PRO A 10 0.63 18.74 -2.61
N ILE A 11 -0.61 18.38 -2.94
CA ILE A 11 -1.74 18.35 -2.01
C ILE A 11 -2.50 17.03 -2.21
N ALA A 12 -1.95 15.95 -1.68
CA ALA A 12 -2.61 14.66 -1.62
C ALA A 12 -3.35 14.50 -0.29
N TRP A 13 -4.65 14.81 -0.28
CA TRP A 13 -5.53 14.53 0.86
C TRP A 13 -5.88 13.05 0.97
N GLU A 14 -6.31 12.62 2.15
CA GLU A 14 -6.69 11.24 2.51
C GLU A 14 -7.58 10.55 1.45
N HIS A 15 -8.58 11.26 0.92
CA HIS A 15 -9.51 10.72 -0.07
C HIS A 15 -8.86 10.42 -1.43
N HIS A 16 -7.74 11.07 -1.78
CA HIS A 16 -7.01 10.74 -3.01
C HIS A 16 -6.39 9.33 -2.95
N TYR A 17 -6.12 8.83 -1.74
CA TYR A 17 -5.60 7.48 -1.52
C TYR A 17 -6.67 6.39 -1.56
N ALA A 18 -7.95 6.72 -1.81
CA ALA A 18 -8.99 5.73 -2.04
C ALA A 18 -8.66 4.78 -3.22
N VAL A 19 -7.79 5.21 -4.13
CA VAL A 19 -7.24 4.39 -5.22
C VAL A 19 -6.45 3.16 -4.72
N LEU A 20 -5.93 3.17 -3.50
CA LEU A 20 -5.17 2.05 -2.94
C LEU A 20 -6.02 0.78 -2.82
N LEU A 21 -7.32 0.89 -2.56
CA LEU A 21 -8.22 -0.25 -2.42
C LEU A 21 -8.31 -1.09 -3.71
N PRO A 22 -8.72 -0.54 -4.88
CA PRO A 22 -8.75 -1.32 -6.12
C PRO A 22 -7.36 -1.79 -6.56
N ILE A 23 -6.30 -1.01 -6.27
CA ILE A 23 -4.93 -1.43 -6.56
C ILE A 23 -4.55 -2.68 -5.76
N LEU A 24 -4.81 -2.70 -4.45
CA LEU A 24 -4.53 -3.85 -3.59
C LEU A 24 -5.35 -5.08 -4.00
N ALA A 25 -6.62 -4.90 -4.36
CA ALA A 25 -7.47 -6.00 -4.83
C ALA A 25 -6.88 -6.70 -6.08
N LEU A 26 -6.31 -5.94 -7.01
CA LEU A 26 -5.64 -6.48 -8.20
C LEU A 26 -4.25 -7.05 -7.91
N LEU A 27 -3.56 -6.51 -6.90
CA LEU A 27 -2.19 -6.90 -6.55
C LEU A 27 -2.13 -8.23 -5.79
N VAL A 28 -3.10 -8.50 -4.92
CA VAL A 28 -3.11 -9.67 -4.03
C VAL A 28 -3.02 -11.01 -4.78
N PRO A 29 -3.85 -11.31 -5.80
CA PRO A 29 -3.77 -12.60 -6.50
C PRO A 29 -2.39 -12.84 -7.16
N GLY A 30 -1.85 -11.80 -7.81
CA GLY A 30 -0.56 -11.88 -8.48
C GLY A 30 0.62 -12.13 -7.53
N TRP A 31 0.58 -11.53 -6.34
CA TRP A 31 1.61 -11.73 -5.30
C TRP A 31 1.47 -13.06 -4.56
N MET A 32 0.25 -13.57 -4.40
CA MET A 32 0.00 -14.87 -3.77
C MET A 32 0.35 -16.04 -4.69
N ALA A 33 0.20 -15.89 -6.00
CA ALA A 33 0.57 -16.89 -7.01
C ALA A 33 2.09 -16.94 -7.32
N ASP A 34 2.90 -16.08 -6.70
CA ASP A 34 4.34 -15.99 -6.98
C ASP A 34 5.12 -17.21 -6.44
N PRO A 35 5.82 -17.98 -7.30
CA PRO A 35 6.60 -19.14 -6.89
C PRO A 35 7.93 -18.79 -6.18
N ALA A 36 8.29 -17.52 -6.03
CA ALA A 36 9.53 -17.11 -5.38
C ALA A 36 9.64 -17.64 -3.92
N PRO A 37 10.86 -17.86 -3.40
CA PRO A 37 11.11 -18.63 -2.16
C PRO A 37 10.64 -17.99 -0.85
N ALA A 38 9.96 -16.83 -0.88
CA ALA A 38 9.46 -16.21 0.35
C ALA A 38 8.29 -17.03 0.93
N ARG A 39 8.22 -17.13 2.26
CA ARG A 39 7.18 -17.88 2.95
C ARG A 39 5.79 -17.29 2.62
N PRO A 40 4.84 -18.07 2.08
CA PRO A 40 3.54 -17.55 1.64
C PRO A 40 2.75 -16.87 2.76
N ARG A 41 2.87 -17.38 4.00
CA ARG A 41 2.26 -16.77 5.20
C ARG A 41 2.79 -15.36 5.48
N MET A 42 4.09 -15.12 5.28
CA MET A 42 4.67 -13.79 5.50
C MET A 42 4.19 -12.78 4.45
N ARG A 43 4.03 -13.21 3.18
CA ARG A 43 3.45 -12.36 2.13
C ARG A 43 2.00 -12.00 2.45
N ALA A 44 1.19 -13.00 2.82
CA ALA A 44 -0.20 -12.77 3.20
C ALA A 44 -0.30 -11.80 4.39
N ALA A 45 0.53 -11.99 5.43
CA ALA A 45 0.58 -11.08 6.57
C ALA A 45 1.01 -9.66 6.18
N ALA A 46 2.00 -9.51 5.31
CA ALA A 46 2.45 -8.20 4.83
C ALA A 46 1.37 -7.48 4.01
N LEU A 47 0.70 -8.18 3.09
CA LEU A 47 -0.40 -7.63 2.30
C LEU A 47 -1.60 -7.27 3.18
N MET A 48 -1.93 -8.10 4.18
CA MET A 48 -2.99 -7.83 5.14
C MET A 48 -2.66 -6.62 6.01
N ALA A 49 -1.44 -6.54 6.55
CA ALA A 49 -0.99 -5.39 7.33
C ALA A 49 -1.05 -4.10 6.50
N LEU A 50 -0.60 -4.17 5.24
CA LEU A 50 -0.65 -3.03 4.33
C LEU A 50 -2.08 -2.58 4.08
N PHE A 51 -2.99 -3.51 3.77
CA PHE A 51 -4.42 -3.22 3.62
C PHE A 51 -5.01 -2.57 4.87
N VAL A 52 -4.80 -3.17 6.04
CA VAL A 52 -5.31 -2.65 7.32
C VAL A 52 -4.79 -1.24 7.57
N ILE A 53 -3.50 -0.99 7.37
CA ILE A 53 -2.89 0.33 7.59
C ILE A 53 -3.49 1.38 6.66
N VAL A 54 -3.62 1.09 5.36
CA VAL A 54 -4.07 2.10 4.38
C VAL A 54 -5.59 2.27 4.30
N ALA A 55 -6.37 1.29 4.78
CA ALA A 55 -7.82 1.31 4.71
C ALA A 55 -8.49 2.08 5.85
N GLN A 56 -7.72 2.56 6.83
CA GLN A 56 -8.25 3.25 8.00
C GLN A 56 -7.58 4.61 8.21
N ARG A 57 -8.34 5.50 8.87
CA ARG A 57 -7.82 6.77 9.37
C ARG A 57 -7.31 6.59 10.79
N LEU A 58 -6.01 6.71 10.99
CA LEU A 58 -5.36 6.53 12.29
C LEU A 58 -5.21 7.88 13.00
N ASP A 59 -6.30 8.45 13.51
CA ASP A 59 -6.28 9.75 14.20
C ASP A 59 -5.30 9.80 15.38
N ILE A 60 -5.01 8.66 16.01
CA ILE A 60 -4.04 8.56 17.11
C ILE A 60 -2.64 9.06 16.71
N THR A 61 -2.28 8.96 15.42
CA THR A 61 -0.99 9.45 14.92
C THR A 61 -0.83 10.97 15.01
N HIS A 62 -1.93 11.73 15.06
CA HIS A 62 -1.89 13.19 15.28
C HIS A 62 -1.32 13.57 16.64
N ARG A 63 -1.45 12.69 17.65
CA ARG A 63 -0.84 12.91 18.97
C ARG A 63 0.68 12.87 18.94
N LEU A 64 1.27 12.36 17.87
CA LEU A 64 2.71 12.24 17.68
C LEU A 64 3.29 13.42 16.89
N ALA A 65 2.47 14.37 16.46
CA ALA A 65 2.89 15.48 15.60
C ALA A 65 4.01 16.32 16.22
N ASP A 66 3.95 16.61 17.52
CA ASP A 66 4.95 17.43 18.21
C ASP A 66 6.09 16.60 18.83
N THR A 67 6.25 15.36 18.40
CA THR A 67 7.25 14.43 18.92
C THR A 67 8.25 14.02 17.84
N TRP A 68 9.36 13.39 18.24
CA TRP A 68 10.29 12.76 17.30
C TRP A 68 9.62 11.64 16.46
N MET A 69 8.45 11.16 16.89
CA MET A 69 7.63 10.18 16.17
C MET A 69 6.72 10.80 15.10
N ASN A 70 6.87 12.10 14.81
CA ASN A 70 6.14 12.82 13.76
C ASN A 70 6.06 12.04 12.41
N PRO A 71 7.11 11.34 11.94
CA PRO A 71 7.01 10.56 10.69
C PRO A 71 5.87 9.53 10.66
N LEU A 72 5.40 9.04 11.82
CA LEU A 72 4.25 8.13 11.90
C LEU A 72 2.93 8.79 11.52
N LEU A 73 2.84 10.12 11.54
CA LEU A 73 1.71 10.87 10.97
C LEU A 73 1.59 10.63 9.46
N SER A 74 2.72 10.38 8.79
CA SER A 74 2.78 10.09 7.35
C SER A 74 2.60 8.61 7.02
N TYR A 75 1.94 7.82 7.88
CA TYR A 75 1.74 6.38 7.69
C TYR A 75 1.08 6.04 6.34
N LEU A 76 0.12 6.86 5.90
CA LEU A 76 -0.61 6.63 4.64
C LEU A 76 0.31 6.81 3.43
N PHE A 77 1.21 7.80 3.48
CA PHE A 77 2.24 8.00 2.46
C PHE A 77 3.19 6.80 2.39
N PHE A 78 3.70 6.32 3.52
CA PHE A 78 4.58 5.16 3.55
C PHE A 78 3.87 3.88 3.10
N GLY A 79 2.59 3.70 3.46
CA GLY A 79 1.77 2.61 2.95
C GLY A 79 1.59 2.68 1.43
N ALA A 80 1.26 3.86 0.91
CA ALA A 80 1.15 4.07 -0.53
C ALA A 80 2.48 3.82 -1.27
N LEU A 81 3.60 4.25 -0.70
CA LEU A 81 4.93 3.99 -1.23
C LEU A 81 5.26 2.49 -1.26
N ALA A 82 4.90 1.75 -0.21
CA ALA A 82 5.06 0.30 -0.17
C ALA A 82 4.23 -0.37 -1.28
N VAL A 83 2.96 0.02 -1.47
CA VAL A 83 2.12 -0.47 -2.59
C VAL A 83 2.77 -0.14 -3.94
N LEU A 84 3.29 1.08 -4.10
CA LEU A 84 3.97 1.51 -5.32
C LEU A 84 5.21 0.65 -5.62
N VAL A 85 6.03 0.36 -4.61
CA VAL A 85 7.18 -0.54 -4.74
C VAL A 85 6.73 -1.94 -5.16
N LEU A 86 5.64 -2.48 -4.58
CA LEU A 86 5.11 -3.79 -4.97
C LEU A 86 4.64 -3.80 -6.44
N LEU A 87 4.00 -2.72 -6.90
CA LEU A 87 3.59 -2.56 -8.30
C LEU A 87 4.79 -2.51 -9.26
N TYR A 88 5.85 -1.77 -8.93
CA TYR A 88 7.03 -1.67 -9.79
C TYR A 88 7.89 -2.93 -9.78
N ARG A 89 7.95 -3.64 -8.65
CA ARG A 89 8.75 -4.86 -8.54
C ARG A 89 8.17 -6.00 -9.37
N ARG A 90 6.85 -6.05 -9.55
CA ARG A 90 6.18 -7.00 -10.45
C ARG A 90 4.86 -6.45 -11.00
N PRO A 91 4.74 -6.23 -12.33
CA PRO A 91 3.44 -5.99 -12.92
C PRO A 91 2.54 -7.20 -12.65
N PRO A 92 1.25 -7.00 -12.28
CA PRO A 92 0.31 -8.11 -12.11
C PRO A 92 0.32 -8.97 -13.37
N ARG A 93 0.67 -10.26 -13.25
CA ARG A 93 0.38 -11.18 -14.35
C ARG A 93 -1.15 -11.27 -14.42
N PRO A 94 -1.76 -10.94 -15.56
CA PRO A 94 -3.20 -11.07 -15.70
C PRO A 94 -3.59 -12.51 -15.38
N VAL A 95 -4.46 -12.70 -14.38
CA VAL A 95 -5.07 -13.99 -14.04
C VAL A 95 -6.27 -14.24 -14.97
N PHE A 96 -6.11 -13.94 -16.26
CA PHE A 96 -7.10 -14.33 -17.25
C PHE A 96 -6.76 -15.76 -17.68
N PRO A 97 -7.69 -16.73 -17.56
CA PRO A 97 -7.50 -18.01 -18.21
C PRO A 97 -7.34 -17.76 -19.72
N GLN A 98 -6.30 -18.35 -20.31
CA GLN A 98 -6.18 -18.46 -21.77
C GLN A 98 -7.05 -19.62 -22.26
#